data_AF-A0A7C0VJ75-F1
#
_entry.id   AF-A0A7C0VJ75-F1
#
_cell.length_a   1.000
_cell.length_b   1.000
_cell.length_c   1.000
_cell.angle_alpha   90.00
_cell.angle_beta   90.00
_cell.angle_gamma   90.00
#
_symmetry.space_group_name_H-M   'P 1'
#
loop_
_entity.id
_entity.type
_entity.pdbx_description
1 polymer ?
#
loop_
_entity_poly.entity_id
_entity_poly.type
_entity_poly.pdbx_seq_one_letter_code
_entity_poly.pdbx_strand_id
1 'polypeptide(L)'
;YGATADGLVMGYRAGVPLAFMHSTQYHPTGAAFPEQNIGLLITEKVRGLGANLLNINGEQFVFEREPRDVESACIIQECLERNNGVITPTGRVGVWLDSPMIDDLEGPGTVKKELPAKHIQFMRYGIDISKVPMLVYPTLHYQNGGLTIKDSSATNVEGLFVAGEASGGVHGENRLMGNSLLDITVFGRRAGENAAEYVKAFSGSLDGINMDHVESYHQEMEAAGIETDRVSPLLLPNYTPDEIMEKQLTTHYHGGMRA
;
A
#
# COMPACT_ATOMS: atom_id res chain seq x y z
N TYR A 1 3.99 10.30 0.88
CA TYR A 1 3.83 9.06 1.65
C TYR A 1 2.68 9.24 2.62
N GLY A 2 1.74 8.31 2.67
CA GLY A 2 0.56 8.41 3.55
C GLY A 2 0.11 7.11 4.22
N ALA A 3 0.62 5.95 3.80
CA ALA A 3 0.34 4.66 4.42
C ALA A 3 1.49 4.26 5.36
N THR A 4 1.49 4.78 6.59
CA THR A 4 2.53 4.54 7.62
C THR A 4 2.04 3.70 8.79
N ALA A 5 0.86 3.08 8.65
CA ALA A 5 0.22 2.24 9.66
C ALA A 5 -0.20 2.95 10.97
N ASP A 6 -0.32 4.28 10.97
CA ASP A 6 -0.62 5.05 12.18
C ASP A 6 -1.88 4.59 12.91
N GLY A 7 -2.97 4.35 12.16
CA GLY A 7 -4.22 3.85 12.71
C GLY A 7 -4.10 2.47 13.37
N LEU A 8 -3.26 1.59 12.83
CA LEU A 8 -3.04 0.25 13.37
C LEU A 8 -2.29 0.32 14.69
N VAL A 9 -1.27 1.16 14.77
CA VAL A 9 -0.49 1.34 16.00
C VAL A 9 -1.35 2.00 17.08
N MET A 10 -2.15 3.01 16.73
CA MET A 10 -3.08 3.64 17.66
C MET A 10 -4.12 2.65 18.20
N GLY A 11 -4.77 1.87 17.33
CA GLY A 11 -5.74 0.86 17.75
C GLY A 11 -5.11 -0.23 18.62
N TYR A 12 -3.93 -0.72 18.23
CA TYR A 12 -3.19 -1.72 19.02
C TYR A 12 -2.85 -1.23 20.42
N ARG A 13 -2.34 0.01 20.54
CA ARG A 13 -2.03 0.63 21.84
C ARG A 13 -3.27 0.90 22.69
N ALA A 14 -4.42 1.16 22.06
CA ALA A 14 -5.70 1.25 22.74
C ALA A 14 -6.23 -0.11 23.25
N GLY A 15 -5.55 -1.22 22.91
CA GLY A 15 -5.92 -2.57 23.35
C GLY A 15 -6.74 -3.37 22.32
N VAL A 16 -6.80 -2.91 21.06
CA VAL A 16 -7.44 -3.66 19.98
C VAL A 16 -6.48 -4.73 19.45
N PRO A 17 -6.88 -6.02 19.41
CA PRO A 17 -6.05 -7.06 18.82
C PRO A 17 -5.78 -6.83 17.33
N LEU A 18 -4.61 -7.27 16.88
CA LEU A 18 -4.27 -7.33 15.46
C LEU A 18 -4.55 -8.73 14.91
N ALA A 19 -4.96 -8.82 13.66
CA ALA A 19 -5.16 -10.06 12.93
C ALA A 19 -4.43 -10.03 11.58
N PHE A 20 -3.91 -11.18 11.15
CA PHE A 20 -3.27 -11.39 9.84
C PHE A 20 -2.15 -10.40 9.47
N MET A 21 -1.45 -9.79 10.43
CA MET A 21 -0.39 -8.79 10.15
C MET A 21 0.80 -9.34 9.35
N HIS A 22 1.01 -10.66 9.37
CA HIS A 22 2.02 -11.32 8.53
C HIS A 22 1.61 -11.35 7.04
N SER A 23 0.32 -11.15 6.75
CA SER A 23 -0.22 -11.24 5.40
C SER A 23 -0.22 -9.86 4.74
N THR A 24 0.73 -9.69 3.84
CA THR A 24 0.81 -8.56 2.92
C THR A 24 0.79 -9.06 1.48
N GLN A 25 0.00 -8.43 0.64
CA GLN A 25 -0.07 -8.76 -0.77
C GLN A 25 0.94 -7.94 -1.57
N TYR A 26 1.74 -8.64 -2.36
CA TYR A 26 2.56 -8.05 -3.41
C TYR A 26 1.75 -8.01 -4.70
N HIS A 27 1.77 -6.87 -5.38
CA HIS A 27 1.31 -6.81 -6.75
C HIS A 27 2.45 -7.28 -7.67
N PRO A 28 2.20 -8.22 -8.59
CA PRO A 28 3.25 -8.83 -9.41
C PRO A 28 3.94 -7.81 -10.32
N THR A 29 3.19 -6.84 -10.83
CA THR A 29 3.68 -5.89 -11.83
C THR A 29 3.83 -4.47 -11.28
N GLY A 30 4.82 -4.25 -10.39
CA GLY A 30 5.33 -2.91 -10.10
C GLY A 30 6.44 -2.54 -11.09
N ALA A 31 6.51 -1.31 -11.58
CA ALA A 31 7.58 -0.93 -12.50
C ALA A 31 8.95 -1.06 -11.81
N ALA A 32 9.89 -1.71 -12.49
CA ALA A 32 11.29 -1.85 -12.05
C ALA A 32 12.23 -0.88 -12.79
N PHE A 33 11.77 -0.34 -13.92
CA PHE A 33 12.44 0.68 -14.73
C PHE A 33 11.38 1.51 -15.47
N PRO A 34 11.59 2.82 -15.75
CA PRO A 34 12.74 3.65 -15.35
C PRO A 34 12.77 3.99 -13.86
N GLU A 35 13.88 4.53 -13.37
CA GLU A 35 14.12 4.81 -11.95
C GLU A 35 13.02 5.65 -11.30
N GLN A 36 12.49 6.62 -12.03
CA GLN A 36 11.43 7.52 -11.56
C GLN A 36 10.07 6.82 -11.41
N ASN A 37 9.90 5.66 -12.03
CA ASN A 37 8.69 4.86 -11.97
C ASN A 37 8.78 3.70 -10.98
N ILE A 38 9.91 3.50 -10.30
CA ILE A 38 10.11 2.31 -9.45
C ILE A 38 8.97 2.17 -8.42
N GLY A 39 8.40 0.97 -8.35
CA GLY A 39 7.29 0.63 -7.45
C GLY A 39 5.93 1.20 -7.87
N LEU A 40 5.85 2.00 -8.93
CA LEU A 40 4.56 2.43 -9.46
C LEU A 40 3.84 1.25 -10.08
N LEU A 41 2.60 1.06 -9.64
CA LEU A 41 1.73 -0.02 -10.08
C LEU A 41 1.52 0.00 -11.60
N ILE A 42 1.77 -1.13 -12.27
CA ILE A 42 1.25 -1.41 -13.60
C ILE A 42 -0.05 -2.21 -13.44
N THR A 43 -1.13 -1.68 -14.02
CA THR A 43 -2.48 -2.22 -13.81
C THR A 43 -2.60 -3.66 -14.34
N GLU A 44 -3.37 -4.48 -13.62
CA GLU A 44 -3.73 -5.84 -14.04
C GLU A 44 -4.45 -5.87 -15.41
N LYS A 45 -5.05 -4.75 -15.83
CA LYS A 45 -5.59 -4.59 -17.19
C LYS A 45 -4.56 -4.91 -18.28
N VAL A 46 -3.26 -4.64 -18.05
CA VAL A 46 -2.22 -4.94 -19.05
C VAL A 46 -2.14 -6.44 -19.33
N ARG A 47 -2.12 -7.27 -18.27
CA ARG A 47 -2.16 -8.74 -18.38
C ARG A 47 -3.50 -9.23 -18.91
N GLY A 48 -4.59 -8.61 -18.49
CA GLY A 48 -5.95 -8.92 -18.99
C GLY A 48 -6.15 -8.65 -20.48
N LEU A 49 -5.31 -7.81 -21.10
CA LEU A 49 -5.28 -7.54 -22.55
C LEU A 49 -4.33 -8.48 -23.31
N GLY A 50 -3.70 -9.45 -22.64
CA GLY A 50 -2.86 -10.48 -23.28
C GLY A 50 -1.36 -10.22 -23.22
N ALA A 51 -0.89 -9.26 -22.43
CA ALA A 51 0.55 -9.09 -22.18
C ALA A 51 1.08 -10.20 -21.27
N ASN A 52 2.15 -10.86 -21.70
CA ASN A 52 2.74 -11.99 -20.98
C ASN A 52 3.93 -11.59 -20.12
N LEU A 53 4.22 -12.37 -19.08
CA LEU A 53 5.44 -12.24 -18.28
C LEU A 53 6.55 -13.09 -18.89
N LEU A 54 7.64 -12.43 -19.30
CA LEU A 54 8.77 -13.07 -19.97
C LEU A 54 10.06 -12.85 -19.17
N ASN A 55 10.89 -13.88 -19.07
CA ASN A 55 12.22 -13.77 -18.48
C ASN A 55 13.22 -13.08 -19.45
N ILE A 56 14.50 -12.97 -19.07
CA ILE A 56 15.54 -12.35 -19.91
C ILE A 56 15.73 -13.06 -21.27
N ASN A 57 15.39 -14.34 -21.37
CA ASN A 57 15.49 -15.14 -22.58
C ASN A 57 14.24 -15.01 -23.48
N GLY A 58 13.23 -14.26 -23.05
CA GLY A 58 11.95 -14.13 -23.76
C GLY A 58 10.99 -15.31 -23.53
N GLU A 59 11.22 -16.12 -22.50
CA GLU A 59 10.40 -17.30 -22.20
C GLU A 59 9.30 -16.94 -21.20
N GLN A 60 8.08 -17.41 -21.46
CA GLN A 60 6.99 -17.35 -20.49
C GLN A 60 7.22 -18.40 -19.41
N PHE A 61 7.27 -17.97 -18.14
CA PHE A 61 7.60 -18.84 -17.01
C PHE A 61 6.45 -18.95 -15.98
N VAL A 62 5.39 -18.15 -16.15
CA VAL A 62 4.19 -18.17 -15.32
C VAL A 62 2.99 -17.71 -16.14
N PHE A 63 1.81 -18.26 -15.87
CA PHE A 63 0.57 -17.78 -16.45
C PHE A 63 0.11 -16.51 -15.74
N GLU A 64 -0.27 -15.49 -16.50
CA GLU A 64 -0.55 -14.14 -16.01
C GLU A 64 -1.90 -14.03 -15.29
N ARG A 65 -2.67 -15.12 -15.30
CA ARG A 65 -3.97 -15.24 -14.62
C ARG A 65 -3.89 -16.06 -13.34
N GLU A 66 -2.69 -16.49 -12.94
CA GLU A 66 -2.46 -17.09 -11.63
C GLU A 66 -2.78 -16.09 -10.50
N PRO A 67 -3.08 -16.58 -9.29
CA PRO A 67 -3.18 -15.73 -8.11
C PRO A 67 -1.94 -14.85 -7.93
N ARG A 68 -2.14 -13.63 -7.43
CA ARG A 68 -1.07 -12.60 -7.33
C ARG A 68 0.14 -13.05 -6.53
N ASP A 69 -0.09 -13.84 -5.49
CA ASP A 69 0.94 -14.46 -4.64
C ASP A 69 1.77 -15.48 -5.41
N VAL A 70 1.12 -16.34 -6.21
CA VAL A 70 1.80 -17.29 -7.10
C VAL A 70 2.62 -16.55 -8.16
N GLU A 71 2.01 -15.59 -8.86
CA GLU A 71 2.68 -14.81 -9.89
C GLU A 71 3.87 -14.03 -9.33
N SER A 72 3.70 -13.38 -8.18
CA SER A 72 4.79 -12.65 -7.51
C SER A 72 5.91 -13.59 -7.07
N ALA A 73 5.58 -14.75 -6.50
CA ALA A 73 6.57 -15.75 -6.10
C ALA A 73 7.36 -16.28 -7.31
N CYS A 74 6.68 -16.59 -8.42
CA CYS A 74 7.34 -17.02 -9.65
C CYS A 74 8.31 -15.95 -10.18
N ILE A 75 7.95 -14.66 -10.18
CA ILE A 75 8.85 -13.59 -10.60
C ILE A 75 10.08 -13.50 -9.68
N ILE A 76 9.88 -13.61 -8.37
CA ILE A 76 10.99 -13.57 -7.40
C ILE A 76 11.95 -14.74 -7.64
N GLN A 77 11.43 -15.96 -7.81
CA GLN A 77 12.23 -17.15 -8.09
C GLN A 77 12.98 -17.05 -9.43
N GLU A 78 12.30 -16.57 -10.48
CA GLU A 78 12.90 -16.40 -11.81
C GLU A 78 14.09 -15.43 -11.76
N CYS A 79 13.95 -14.33 -11.01
CA CYS A 79 15.01 -13.33 -10.85
C CYS A 79 16.14 -13.78 -9.91
N LEU A 80 15.83 -14.28 -8.71
CA LEU A 80 16.80 -14.45 -7.62
C LEU A 80 17.37 -15.87 -7.50
N GLU A 81 16.60 -16.88 -7.84
CA GLU A 81 17.04 -18.28 -7.71
C GLU A 81 17.56 -18.82 -9.05
N ARG A 82 16.83 -18.53 -10.12
CA ARG A 82 17.16 -18.99 -11.48
C ARG A 82 18.11 -18.06 -12.22
N ASN A 83 18.29 -16.83 -11.74
CA ASN A 83 19.13 -15.80 -12.37
C ASN A 83 18.72 -15.48 -13.82
N ASN A 84 17.42 -15.62 -14.13
CA ASN A 84 16.85 -15.32 -15.44
C ASN A 84 16.14 -13.94 -15.47
N GLY A 85 16.38 -13.10 -14.47
CA GLY A 85 15.91 -11.73 -14.43
C GLY A 85 16.76 -10.79 -15.29
N VAL A 86 16.16 -9.68 -15.70
CA VAL A 86 16.85 -8.57 -16.35
C VAL A 86 17.43 -7.66 -15.27
N ILE A 87 18.72 -7.35 -15.37
CA ILE A 87 19.41 -6.46 -14.44
C ILE A 87 19.37 -5.02 -14.98
N THR A 88 18.90 -4.07 -14.17
CA THR A 88 18.90 -2.64 -14.52
C THR A 88 20.30 -2.04 -14.35
N PRO A 89 20.57 -0.85 -14.92
CA PRO A 89 21.83 -0.14 -14.68
C PRO A 89 22.12 0.16 -13.20
N THR A 90 21.07 0.20 -12.37
CA THR A 90 21.16 0.42 -10.92
C THR A 90 21.26 -0.88 -10.11
N GLY A 91 21.40 -2.04 -10.76
CA GLY A 91 21.54 -3.34 -10.12
C GLY A 91 20.24 -3.95 -9.61
N ARG A 92 19.07 -3.38 -9.95
CA ARG A 92 17.77 -4.00 -9.64
C ARG A 92 17.49 -5.12 -10.63
N VAL A 93 16.61 -6.03 -10.24
CA VAL A 93 16.16 -7.14 -11.09
C VAL A 93 14.69 -6.98 -11.45
N GLY A 94 14.30 -7.50 -12.60
CA GLY A 94 12.92 -7.52 -13.07
C GLY A 94 12.71 -8.54 -14.17
N VAL A 95 11.46 -8.71 -14.57
CA VAL A 95 11.06 -9.49 -15.76
C VAL A 95 10.34 -8.57 -16.74
N TRP A 96 10.22 -8.99 -17.98
CA TRP A 96 9.46 -8.27 -18.99
C TRP A 96 7.97 -8.52 -18.83
N LEU A 97 7.19 -7.45 -18.96
CA LEU A 97 5.76 -7.50 -19.23
C LEU A 97 5.55 -7.08 -20.69
N ASP A 98 5.19 -8.04 -21.54
CA ASP A 98 5.14 -7.92 -22.99
C ASP A 98 3.91 -7.14 -23.47
N SER A 99 3.88 -5.83 -23.21
CA SER A 99 2.81 -4.96 -23.66
C SER A 99 2.69 -4.77 -25.18
N PRO A 100 3.76 -4.87 -26.01
CA PRO A 100 3.62 -4.89 -27.46
C PRO A 100 2.67 -5.99 -27.98
N MET A 101 2.64 -7.17 -27.34
CA MET A 101 1.72 -8.28 -27.66
C MET A 101 0.26 -7.83 -27.73
N ILE A 102 -0.15 -6.84 -26.94
CA ILE A 102 -1.52 -6.32 -26.95
C ILE A 102 -1.89 -5.74 -28.32
N ASP A 103 -0.99 -4.99 -28.96
CA ASP A 103 -1.24 -4.44 -30.30
C ASP A 103 -1.27 -5.56 -31.36
N ASP A 104 -0.49 -6.63 -31.17
CA ASP A 104 -0.48 -7.80 -32.07
C ASP A 104 -1.77 -8.63 -31.96
N LEU A 105 -2.35 -8.74 -30.76
CA LEU A 105 -3.57 -9.49 -30.49
C LEU A 105 -4.85 -8.71 -30.82
N GLU A 106 -4.93 -7.45 -30.39
CA GLU A 106 -6.15 -6.64 -30.42
C GLU A 106 -6.14 -5.59 -31.54
N GLY A 107 -4.99 -5.41 -32.20
CA GLY A 107 -4.78 -4.52 -33.34
C GLY A 107 -3.96 -3.26 -33.00
N PRO A 108 -3.31 -2.64 -34.01
CA PRO A 108 -2.39 -1.53 -33.80
C PRO A 108 -3.02 -0.32 -33.09
N GLY A 109 -2.33 0.22 -32.08
CA GLY A 109 -2.77 1.38 -31.31
C GLY A 109 -3.68 1.05 -30.12
N THR A 110 -3.98 -0.23 -29.88
CA THR A 110 -4.78 -0.66 -28.73
C THR A 110 -4.12 -0.30 -27.41
N VAL A 111 -2.79 -0.45 -27.28
CA VAL A 111 -2.05 -0.04 -26.08
C VAL A 111 -2.29 1.44 -25.76
N LYS A 112 -2.22 2.32 -26.77
CA LYS A 112 -2.40 3.77 -26.58
C LYS A 112 -3.84 4.13 -26.21
N LYS A 113 -4.81 3.42 -26.78
CA LYS A 113 -6.24 3.61 -26.53
C LYS A 113 -6.67 3.09 -25.17
N GLU A 114 -6.26 1.88 -24.80
CA GLU A 114 -6.74 1.17 -23.62
C GLU A 114 -5.90 1.44 -22.36
N LEU A 115 -4.63 1.83 -22.53
CA LEU A 115 -3.69 2.12 -21.45
C LEU A 115 -3.08 3.53 -21.54
N PRO A 116 -3.87 4.60 -21.78
CA PRO A 116 -3.35 5.92 -22.11
C PRO A 116 -2.48 6.51 -21.00
N ALA A 117 -2.90 6.33 -19.75
CA ALA A 117 -2.15 6.81 -18.59
C ALA A 117 -0.75 6.16 -18.49
N LYS A 118 -0.65 4.86 -18.76
CA LYS A 118 0.64 4.14 -18.73
C LYS A 118 1.50 4.47 -19.93
N HIS A 119 0.93 4.58 -21.11
CA HIS A 119 1.65 5.04 -22.28
C HIS A 119 2.25 6.44 -22.06
N ILE A 120 1.47 7.40 -21.57
CA ILE A 120 1.97 8.74 -21.23
C ILE A 120 3.06 8.68 -20.14
N GLN A 121 2.87 7.87 -19.11
CA GLN A 121 3.82 7.72 -18.00
C GLN A 121 5.20 7.26 -18.48
N PHE A 122 5.27 6.25 -19.36
CA PHE A 122 6.54 5.71 -19.87
C PHE A 122 7.13 6.55 -21.02
N MET A 123 6.28 7.13 -21.87
CA MET A 123 6.71 8.01 -22.96
C MET A 123 7.43 9.26 -22.46
N ARG A 124 7.13 9.76 -21.25
CA ARG A 124 7.89 10.86 -20.61
C ARG A 124 9.38 10.55 -20.47
N TYR A 125 9.74 9.27 -20.50
CA TYR A 125 11.13 8.78 -20.41
C TYR A 125 11.59 8.13 -21.73
N GLY A 126 10.89 8.39 -22.84
CA GLY A 126 11.25 7.87 -24.16
C GLY A 126 10.94 6.38 -24.38
N ILE A 127 10.10 5.77 -23.53
CA ILE A 127 9.75 4.35 -23.61
C ILE A 127 8.33 4.23 -24.19
N ASP A 128 8.23 3.81 -25.46
CA ASP A 128 6.94 3.48 -26.08
C ASP A 128 6.55 2.04 -25.74
N ILE A 129 5.67 1.88 -24.74
CA ILE A 129 5.21 0.57 -24.28
C ILE A 129 4.38 -0.20 -25.32
N SER A 130 4.01 0.41 -26.44
CA SER A 130 3.41 -0.30 -27.58
C SER A 130 4.45 -0.89 -28.53
N LYS A 131 5.74 -0.67 -28.27
CA LYS A 131 6.87 -1.11 -29.09
C LYS A 131 7.92 -1.88 -28.32
N VAL A 132 8.06 -1.62 -27.02
CA VAL A 132 8.97 -2.35 -26.13
C VAL A 132 8.25 -2.80 -24.86
N PRO A 133 8.63 -3.96 -24.29
CA PRO A 133 8.06 -4.44 -23.03
C PRO A 133 8.40 -3.52 -21.86
N MET A 134 7.55 -3.53 -20.84
CA MET A 134 7.82 -2.85 -19.57
C MET A 134 8.63 -3.76 -18.65
N LEU A 135 9.62 -3.22 -17.94
CA LEU A 135 10.31 -3.98 -16.91
C LEU A 135 9.55 -3.88 -15.58
N VAL A 136 9.22 -5.03 -15.00
CA VAL A 136 8.41 -5.13 -13.79
C VAL A 136 9.04 -6.05 -12.73
N TYR A 137 8.70 -5.79 -11.47
CA TYR A 137 9.04 -6.63 -10.33
C TYR A 137 7.96 -6.51 -9.24
N PRO A 138 7.72 -7.54 -8.41
CA PRO A 138 6.72 -7.49 -7.37
C PRO A 138 6.93 -6.32 -6.42
N THR A 139 5.84 -5.64 -6.06
CA THR A 139 5.85 -4.48 -5.17
C THR A 139 4.79 -4.64 -4.09
N LEU A 140 5.13 -4.35 -2.84
CA LEU A 140 4.18 -4.34 -1.73
C LEU A 140 3.00 -3.42 -2.07
N HIS A 141 1.78 -3.94 -1.99
CA HIS A 141 0.61 -3.27 -2.54
C HIS A 141 -0.56 -3.15 -1.57
N TYR A 142 -0.79 -4.16 -0.73
CA TYR A 142 -1.95 -4.15 0.18
C TYR A 142 -1.64 -4.89 1.49
N GLN A 143 -2.11 -4.34 2.60
CA GLN A 143 -2.07 -5.00 3.90
C GLN A 143 -3.38 -5.75 4.13
N ASN A 144 -3.35 -7.09 4.15
CA ASN A 144 -4.56 -7.89 4.44
C ASN A 144 -4.86 -7.92 5.94
N GLY A 145 -3.82 -7.84 6.75
CA GLY A 145 -3.92 -7.74 8.20
C GLY A 145 -4.38 -6.37 8.69
N GLY A 146 -4.85 -6.34 9.92
CA GLY A 146 -5.20 -5.09 10.58
C GLY A 146 -5.85 -5.28 11.94
N LEU A 147 -6.56 -4.26 12.42
CA LEU A 147 -7.29 -4.30 13.68
C LEU A 147 -8.50 -5.25 13.58
N THR A 148 -8.70 -6.09 14.58
CA THR A 148 -9.86 -6.99 14.61
C THR A 148 -11.15 -6.20 14.75
N ILE A 149 -12.14 -6.55 13.92
CA ILE A 149 -13.48 -5.95 13.94
C ILE A 149 -14.57 -7.02 14.06
N LYS A 150 -15.70 -6.62 14.63
CA LYS A 150 -16.97 -7.36 14.53
C LYS A 150 -17.62 -7.08 13.15
N ASP A 151 -18.68 -7.81 12.84
CA ASP A 151 -19.51 -7.58 11.64
C ASP A 151 -20.08 -6.14 11.54
N SER A 152 -20.33 -5.51 12.69
CA SER A 152 -20.70 -4.10 12.87
C SER A 152 -19.56 -3.10 12.65
N SER A 153 -18.34 -3.57 12.34
CA SER A 153 -17.11 -2.76 12.28
C SER A 153 -16.66 -2.16 13.63
N ALA A 154 -17.32 -2.52 14.74
CA ALA A 154 -16.89 -2.18 16.09
C ALA A 154 -15.71 -3.05 16.53
N THR A 155 -14.86 -2.51 17.41
CA THR A 155 -13.77 -3.25 18.06
C THR A 155 -14.18 -3.78 19.44
N ASN A 156 -13.22 -4.33 20.19
CA ASN A 156 -13.38 -4.63 21.62
C ASN A 156 -13.28 -3.38 22.50
N VAL A 157 -12.73 -2.28 21.98
CA VAL A 157 -12.72 -0.98 22.66
C VAL A 157 -14.04 -0.28 22.38
N GLU A 158 -14.77 0.05 23.44
CA GLU A 158 -16.08 0.66 23.33
C GLU A 158 -16.01 2.02 22.64
N GLY A 159 -16.93 2.28 21.71
CA GLY A 159 -16.93 3.50 20.91
C GLY A 159 -15.86 3.58 19.80
N LEU A 160 -14.99 2.58 19.65
CA LEU A 160 -13.99 2.54 18.58
C LEU A 160 -14.43 1.62 17.43
N PHE A 161 -14.48 2.20 16.22
CA PHE A 161 -14.88 1.55 14.98
C PHE A 161 -13.74 1.65 13.95
N VAL A 162 -13.57 0.63 13.12
CA VAL A 162 -12.50 0.54 12.12
C VAL A 162 -13.07 0.01 10.80
N ALA A 163 -12.63 0.56 9.68
CA ALA A 163 -13.03 0.12 8.35
C ALA A 163 -11.88 0.27 7.32
N GLY A 164 -12.01 -0.40 6.18
CA GLY A 164 -11.02 -0.39 5.11
C GLY A 164 -9.74 -1.12 5.49
N GLU A 165 -8.62 -0.73 4.88
CA GLU A 165 -7.31 -1.40 5.02
C GLU A 165 -6.71 -1.32 6.43
N ALA A 166 -7.29 -0.52 7.34
CA ALA A 166 -6.92 -0.54 8.76
C ALA A 166 -7.52 -1.75 9.51
N SER A 167 -8.55 -2.41 8.94
CA SER A 167 -9.20 -3.58 9.51
C SER A 167 -8.54 -4.87 9.05
N GLY A 168 -8.51 -5.87 9.93
CA GLY A 168 -7.97 -7.20 9.65
C GLY A 168 -9.05 -8.26 9.53
N GLY A 169 -8.77 -9.28 8.71
CA GLY A 169 -9.57 -10.51 8.65
C GLY A 169 -10.60 -10.58 7.53
N VAL A 170 -11.05 -9.45 6.97
CA VAL A 170 -12.01 -9.42 5.83
C VAL A 170 -11.48 -10.18 4.62
N HIS A 171 -10.17 -10.07 4.36
CA HIS A 171 -9.51 -10.64 3.19
C HIS A 171 -8.74 -11.94 3.47
N GLY A 172 -8.70 -12.39 4.74
CA GLY A 172 -7.85 -13.50 5.15
C GLY A 172 -6.37 -13.26 4.80
N GLU A 173 -5.73 -14.23 4.17
CA GLU A 173 -4.32 -14.17 3.80
C GLU A 173 -4.05 -13.70 2.36
N ASN A 174 -5.08 -13.56 1.52
CA ASN A 174 -4.91 -13.13 0.15
C ASN A 174 -6.15 -12.41 -0.38
N ARG A 175 -6.11 -11.08 -0.45
CA ARG A 175 -7.20 -10.27 -0.98
C ARG A 175 -7.43 -10.51 -2.48
N LEU A 176 -8.68 -10.75 -2.87
CA LEU A 176 -9.07 -10.79 -4.28
C LEU A 176 -9.05 -9.40 -4.94
N MET A 177 -8.77 -9.35 -6.24
CA MET A 177 -8.80 -8.11 -7.02
C MET A 177 -10.17 -7.40 -6.89
N GLY A 178 -10.15 -6.07 -6.77
CA GLY A 178 -11.36 -5.25 -6.68
C GLY A 178 -12.01 -5.19 -5.29
N ASN A 179 -11.73 -6.14 -4.39
CA ASN A 179 -12.38 -6.20 -3.08
C ASN A 179 -11.97 -5.09 -2.11
N SER A 180 -10.84 -4.39 -2.31
CA SER A 180 -10.43 -3.32 -1.40
C SER A 180 -11.38 -2.11 -1.45
N LEU A 181 -11.88 -1.75 -2.63
CA LEU A 181 -12.86 -0.66 -2.76
C LEU A 181 -14.23 -1.08 -2.21
N LEU A 182 -14.60 -2.35 -2.40
CA LEU A 182 -15.80 -2.91 -1.81
C LEU A 182 -15.71 -2.90 -0.27
N ASP A 183 -14.57 -3.28 0.28
CA ASP A 183 -14.31 -3.23 1.72
C ASP A 183 -14.50 -1.81 2.27
N ILE A 184 -13.78 -0.82 1.71
CA ILE A 184 -13.90 0.58 2.14
C ILE A 184 -15.34 1.08 2.09
N THR A 185 -16.09 0.77 1.02
CA THR A 185 -17.46 1.26 0.87
C THR A 185 -18.45 0.55 1.78
N VAL A 186 -18.35 -0.78 1.92
CA VAL A 186 -19.28 -1.58 2.73
C VAL A 186 -18.98 -1.42 4.22
N PHE A 187 -17.75 -1.66 4.65
CA PHE A 187 -17.38 -1.56 6.06
C PHE A 187 -17.29 -0.11 6.52
N GLY A 188 -16.94 0.84 5.63
CA GLY A 188 -17.01 2.27 5.96
C GLY A 188 -18.45 2.70 6.25
N ARG A 189 -19.41 2.26 5.43
CA ARG A 189 -20.84 2.52 5.69
C ARG A 189 -21.30 1.88 7.00
N ARG A 190 -20.96 0.60 7.23
CA ARG A 190 -21.32 -0.11 8.46
C ARG A 190 -20.74 0.57 9.70
N ALA A 191 -19.45 0.92 9.68
CA ALA A 191 -18.80 1.65 10.77
C ALA A 191 -19.53 2.97 11.06
N GLY A 192 -19.87 3.74 10.03
CA GLY A 192 -20.61 5.00 10.18
C GLY A 192 -22.01 4.82 10.77
N GLU A 193 -22.78 3.85 10.27
CA GLU A 193 -24.13 3.55 10.77
C GLU A 193 -24.09 3.10 12.24
N ASN A 194 -23.22 2.14 12.58
CA ASN A 194 -23.11 1.61 13.95
C ASN A 194 -22.51 2.62 14.93
N ALA A 195 -21.56 3.46 14.50
CA ALA A 195 -21.03 4.54 15.34
C ALA A 195 -22.12 5.58 15.64
N ALA A 196 -22.96 5.93 14.66
CA ALA A 196 -24.07 6.85 14.87
C ALA A 196 -25.14 6.28 15.82
N GLU A 197 -25.43 4.99 15.73
CA GLU A 197 -26.32 4.30 16.67
C GLU A 197 -25.73 4.23 18.07
N TYR A 198 -24.45 3.89 18.20
CA TYR A 198 -23.73 3.88 19.47
C TYR A 198 -23.82 5.23 20.18
N VAL A 199 -23.53 6.34 19.49
CA VAL A 199 -23.60 7.69 20.08
C VAL A 199 -25.02 8.04 20.53
N LYS A 200 -26.07 7.64 19.79
CA LYS A 200 -27.47 7.89 20.18
C LYS A 200 -27.89 7.10 21.42
N ALA A 201 -27.37 5.88 21.57
CA ALA A 201 -27.64 5.01 22.70
C ALA A 201 -26.72 5.25 23.90
N PHE A 202 -25.65 6.03 23.71
CA PHE A 202 -24.68 6.31 24.74
C PHE A 202 -25.33 7.06 25.91
N SER A 203 -25.28 6.44 27.08
CA SER A 203 -25.81 6.96 28.35
C SER A 203 -24.73 7.04 29.44
N GLY A 204 -23.47 6.77 29.06
CA GLY A 204 -22.32 6.93 29.95
C GLY A 204 -22.01 8.40 30.23
N SER A 205 -21.11 8.63 31.19
CA SER A 205 -20.58 9.97 31.44
C SER A 205 -19.35 10.24 30.57
N LEU A 206 -19.22 11.48 30.10
CA LEU A 206 -18.00 12.01 29.48
C LEU A 206 -17.11 12.73 30.50
N ASP A 207 -17.51 12.73 31.77
CA ASP A 207 -16.75 13.36 32.86
C ASP A 207 -15.37 12.68 32.99
N GLY A 208 -14.32 13.50 33.07
CA GLY A 208 -12.94 13.03 33.14
C GLY A 208 -12.25 12.83 31.79
N ILE A 209 -12.94 13.04 30.65
CA ILE A 209 -12.26 13.17 29.36
C ILE A 209 -11.57 14.54 29.32
N ASN A 210 -10.25 14.53 29.35
CA ASN A 210 -9.43 15.73 29.33
C ASN A 210 -8.13 15.49 28.54
N MET A 211 -7.30 16.53 28.46
CA MET A 211 -6.00 16.49 27.79
C MET A 211 -4.84 16.45 28.80
N ASP A 212 -5.09 16.04 30.05
CA ASP A 212 -4.09 16.06 31.12
C ASP A 212 -2.85 15.22 30.76
N HIS A 213 -3.02 14.17 29.96
CA HIS A 213 -1.91 13.36 29.44
C HIS A 213 -0.98 14.16 28.51
N VAL A 214 -1.51 15.11 27.74
CA VAL A 214 -0.71 16.02 26.90
C VAL A 214 -0.01 17.06 27.78
N GLU A 215 -0.70 17.61 28.77
CA GLU A 215 -0.10 18.55 29.72
C GLU A 215 1.04 17.90 30.52
N SER A 216 0.83 16.68 31.01
CA SER A 216 1.83 15.88 31.71
C SER A 216 3.06 15.62 30.85
N TYR A 217 2.87 15.29 29.57
CA TYR A 217 3.98 15.14 28.62
C TYR A 217 4.79 16.42 28.46
N HIS A 218 4.14 17.58 28.35
CA HIS A 218 4.85 18.85 28.24
C HIS A 218 5.64 19.19 29.52
N GLN A 219 5.09 18.89 30.69
CA GLN A 219 5.79 19.08 31.97
C GLN A 219 7.00 18.14 32.09
N GLU A 220 6.89 16.89 31.66
CA GLU A 220 8.01 15.95 31.61
C GLU A 220 9.14 16.42 30.69
N MET A 221 8.78 16.97 29.52
CA MET A 221 9.73 17.53 28.56
C MET A 221 10.47 18.74 29.13
N GLU A 222 9.75 19.66 29.79
CA GLU A 222 10.33 20.83 30.45
C GLU A 222 11.26 20.41 31.59
N ALA A 223 10.83 19.46 32.44
CA ALA A 223 11.64 18.92 33.53
C ALA A 223 12.91 18.21 33.05
N ALA A 224 12.86 17.57 31.87
CA ALA A 224 14.01 16.96 31.21
C ALA A 224 14.91 17.99 30.47
N GLY A 225 14.54 19.28 30.45
CA GLY A 225 15.27 20.34 29.77
C GLY A 225 15.22 20.22 28.24
N ILE A 226 14.19 19.57 27.70
CA ILE A 226 14.05 19.35 26.25
C ILE A 226 13.22 20.48 25.65
N GLU A 227 13.90 21.45 25.04
CA GLU A 227 13.24 22.49 24.24
C GLU A 227 12.80 21.94 22.88
N THR A 228 11.52 22.08 22.55
CA THR A 228 10.97 21.67 21.26
C THR A 228 9.93 22.66 20.79
N ASP A 229 9.89 22.90 19.49
CA ASP A 229 8.86 23.64 18.76
C ASP A 229 7.60 22.79 18.45
N ARG A 230 7.56 21.55 18.93
CA ARG A 230 6.46 20.62 18.70
C ARG A 230 5.25 20.96 19.56
N VAL A 231 4.11 21.12 18.90
CA VAL A 231 2.81 21.42 19.52
C VAL A 231 2.07 20.16 20.01
N SER A 232 2.62 18.97 19.79
CA SER A 232 2.00 17.71 20.22
C SER A 232 3.05 16.62 20.50
N PRO A 233 2.72 15.64 21.37
CA PRO A 233 3.57 14.48 21.58
C PRO A 233 3.79 13.72 20.27
N LEU A 234 4.98 13.18 20.09
CA LEU A 234 5.27 12.27 18.99
C LEU A 234 4.61 10.92 19.28
N LEU A 235 3.36 10.75 18.84
CA LEU A 235 2.61 9.51 19.05
C LEU A 235 3.32 8.32 18.40
N LEU A 236 3.95 8.52 17.24
CA LEU A 236 4.64 7.48 16.50
C LEU A 236 6.02 7.95 16.07
N PRO A 237 7.07 7.13 16.20
CA PRO A 237 8.40 7.49 15.74
C PRO A 237 8.39 7.77 14.23
N ASN A 238 9.37 8.56 13.77
CA ASN A 238 9.54 8.77 12.34
C ASN A 238 10.01 7.46 11.69
N TYR A 239 9.17 6.85 10.87
CA TYR A 239 9.49 5.63 10.13
C TYR A 239 10.17 5.91 8.77
N THR A 240 10.46 7.17 8.46
CA THR A 240 11.12 7.54 7.21
C THR A 240 12.58 7.09 7.26
N PRO A 241 13.06 6.26 6.30
CA PRO A 241 14.47 5.87 6.24
C PRO A 241 15.40 7.07 6.09
N ASP A 242 16.60 7.01 6.67
CA ASP A 242 17.59 8.10 6.66
C ASP A 242 17.88 8.60 5.23
N GLU A 243 18.04 7.66 4.28
CA GLU A 243 18.26 7.93 2.86
C GLU A 243 17.13 8.71 2.16
N ILE A 244 15.91 8.66 2.70
CA ILE A 244 14.76 9.44 2.22
C ILE A 244 14.72 10.81 2.92
N MET A 245 15.08 10.86 4.21
CA MET A 245 15.17 12.12 4.96
C MET A 245 16.22 13.06 4.37
N GLU A 246 17.38 12.55 3.95
CA GLU A 246 18.44 13.34 3.30
C GLU A 246 17.97 14.04 2.02
N LYS A 247 16.93 13.52 1.36
CA LYS A 247 16.36 14.08 0.12
C LYS A 247 15.23 15.09 0.38
N GLN A 248 14.78 15.25 1.62
CA GLN A 248 13.73 16.19 2.02
C GLN A 248 14.32 17.51 2.53
N LEU A 249 14.73 18.39 1.61
CA LEU A 249 15.38 19.67 1.94
C LEU A 249 14.42 20.77 2.44
N THR A 250 13.10 20.55 2.43
CA THR A 250 12.10 21.61 2.68
C THR A 250 10.93 21.20 3.59
N THR A 251 11.02 20.11 4.33
CA THR A 251 9.91 19.61 5.17
C THR A 251 10.13 19.95 6.64
N HIS A 252 9.22 20.73 7.23
CA HIS A 252 9.19 21.03 8.67
C HIS A 252 8.15 20.13 9.35
N TYR A 253 8.54 19.42 10.42
CA TYR A 253 7.70 18.45 11.11
C TYR A 253 7.02 19.05 12.35
N HIS A 254 5.70 19.16 12.34
CA HIS A 254 4.90 19.59 13.49
C HIS A 254 4.24 18.38 14.19
N GLY A 255 5.06 17.54 14.84
CA GLY A 255 4.60 16.31 15.47
C GLY A 255 4.31 15.18 14.47
N GLY A 256 3.19 14.47 14.62
CA GLY A 256 2.79 13.35 13.76
C GLY A 256 2.11 13.74 12.42
N MET A 257 1.76 15.01 12.22
CA MET A 257 1.18 15.49 10.97
C MET A 257 2.26 16.07 10.06
N ARG A 258 2.27 15.64 8.79
CA ARG A 258 3.08 16.23 7.73
C ARG A 258 2.32 17.44 7.16
N ALA A 259 2.90 18.64 7.29
CA ALA A 259 2.49 19.82 6.53
C ALA A 259 3.39 20.00 5.31
#